data_AF-A0A4Q4N4M6-F1
#
_entry.id   AF-A0A4Q4N4M6-F1
#
_cell.length_a   1.000
_cell.length_b   1.000
_cell.length_c   1.000
_cell.angle_alpha   90.00
_cell.angle_beta   90.00
_cell.angle_gamma   90.00
#
_symmetry.space_group_name_H-M   'P 1'
#
loop_
_entity.id
_entity.type
_entity.pdbx_description
1 polymer ?
#
loop_
_entity_poly.entity_id
_entity_poly.type
_entity_poly.pdbx_seq_one_letter_code
_entity_poly.pdbx_strand_id
1 'polypeptide(L)'
;MASKAPRRVTARETCCPSLPAEVWINVFRYHTDLAHLWNVVRRVSPTLRACVEHAFGEHFLKEIHIDFQLEKYNLGGKSKRPEVSTRLARRGKGKDKTVAWFKDERPDIGSEKGQGKKDREHYHKVTRRWEENVKNWKAEMPNYTISIGNLVNDTELPGLSIDVAAREIEFDWKSMLQLFFRERERLRVLKDEWHIKTAKKMQANNARLKKGDKLMPSDYPPPWSTAEAEIRKDIRRARLKEHYRDDEQMIWAIDSLKHFEQYGAATGNTKELKLNPDLPGAGLGEKWFGSVNLVQELYLDEWSCMHRIDTKVEHIRNGT
;
A
#
# COMPACT_ATOMS: atom_id res chain seq x y z
N MET A 1 -7.29 12.82 61.66
CA MET A 1 -6.64 12.42 60.40
C MET A 1 -7.01 13.43 59.33
N ALA A 2 -6.09 14.31 58.93
CA ALA A 2 -6.35 15.33 57.92
C ALA A 2 -5.98 14.80 56.53
N SER A 3 -6.97 14.73 55.63
CA SER A 3 -6.79 14.35 54.24
C SER A 3 -5.99 15.41 53.50
N LYS A 4 -4.84 15.03 52.93
CA LYS A 4 -4.05 15.90 52.05
C LYS A 4 -4.86 16.20 50.80
N ALA A 5 -5.17 17.47 50.57
CA ALA A 5 -5.78 17.95 49.34
C ALA A 5 -4.91 17.58 48.13
N PRO A 6 -5.51 17.24 46.97
CA PRO A 6 -4.76 16.87 45.78
C PRO A 6 -3.91 18.06 45.29
N ARG A 7 -2.62 17.81 45.05
CA ARG A 7 -1.69 18.75 44.44
C ARG A 7 -2.29 19.26 43.13
N ARG A 8 -2.59 20.56 43.04
CA ARG A 8 -2.88 21.24 41.78
C ARG A 8 -1.68 21.03 40.86
N VAL A 9 -1.89 20.34 39.75
CA VAL A 9 -0.93 20.26 38.66
C VAL A 9 -0.78 21.68 38.12
N THR A 10 0.37 22.30 38.34
CA THR A 10 0.70 23.61 37.78
C THR A 10 0.66 23.49 36.26
N ALA A 11 -0.21 24.27 35.61
CA ALA A 11 -0.28 24.33 34.16
C ALA A 11 1.11 24.74 33.63
N ARG A 12 1.68 23.95 32.72
CA ARG A 12 2.97 24.28 32.12
C ARG A 12 2.83 25.58 31.33
N GLU A 13 3.73 26.52 31.58
CA GLU A 13 3.81 27.74 30.79
C GLU A 13 4.10 27.39 29.32
N THR A 14 3.31 27.94 28.41
CA THR A 14 3.50 27.74 26.98
C THR A 14 4.71 28.55 26.53
N CYS A 15 5.83 27.89 26.24
CA CYS A 15 7.06 28.55 25.78
C CYS A 15 6.96 29.22 24.40
N CYS A 16 5.85 29.02 23.66
CA CYS A 16 5.62 29.64 22.36
C CYS A 16 4.20 30.24 22.30
N PRO A 17 4.03 31.47 21.78
CA PRO A 17 2.70 31.98 21.44
C PRO A 17 2.06 31.07 20.38
N SER A 18 0.79 30.74 20.56
CA SER A 18 0.07 29.90 19.60
C SER A 18 -0.04 30.63 18.27
N LEU A 19 0.59 30.10 17.22
CA LEU A 19 0.38 30.60 15.86
C LEU A 19 -1.08 30.41 15.44
N PRO A 20 -1.66 31.31 14.63
CA PRO A 20 -2.97 31.11 14.02
C PRO A 20 -3.03 29.84 13.17
N ALA A 21 -4.22 29.27 13.02
CA ALA A 21 -4.43 28.02 12.28
C ALA A 21 -4.00 28.15 10.80
N GLU A 22 -4.25 29.31 10.21
CA GLU A 22 -3.91 29.66 8.83
C GLU A 22 -2.40 29.60 8.61
N VAL A 23 -1.61 30.07 9.59
CA VAL A 23 -0.15 30.02 9.55
C VAL A 23 0.33 28.58 9.60
N TRP A 24 -0.23 27.75 10.48
CA TRP A 24 0.08 26.32 10.54
C TRP A 24 -0.25 25.59 9.23
N ILE A 25 -1.43 25.83 8.66
CA ILE A 25 -1.84 25.24 7.38
C ILE A 25 -0.87 25.64 6.27
N ASN A 26 -0.44 26.91 6.23
CA ASN A 26 0.53 27.38 5.25
C ASN A 26 1.90 26.73 5.46
N VAL A 27 2.37 26.57 6.69
CA VAL A 27 3.60 25.82 7.00
C VAL A 27 3.49 24.37 6.52
N PHE A 28 2.36 23.70 6.78
CA PHE A 28 2.15 22.30 6.41
C PHE A 28 2.08 22.09 4.90
N ARG A 29 1.55 23.06 4.14
CA ARG A 29 1.52 23.00 2.67
C ARG A 29 2.90 22.79 2.04
N TYR A 30 3.96 23.33 2.66
CA TYR A 30 5.33 23.23 2.14
C TYR A 30 6.14 22.09 2.78
N HIS A 31 5.50 21.24 3.58
CA HIS A 31 6.19 20.13 4.21
C HIS A 31 6.47 19.01 3.21
N THR A 32 7.74 18.60 3.11
CA THR A 32 8.18 17.60 2.13
C THR A 32 7.89 16.16 2.52
N ASP A 33 7.81 15.87 3.83
CA ASP A 33 7.49 14.55 4.34
C ASP A 33 6.01 14.47 4.79
N LEU A 34 5.15 14.03 3.88
CA LEU A 34 3.71 13.88 4.13
C LEU A 34 3.41 12.80 5.17
N ALA A 35 4.25 11.76 5.26
CA ALA A 35 4.06 10.69 6.25
C ALA A 35 4.31 11.22 7.67
N HIS A 36 5.34 12.05 7.86
CA HIS A 36 5.58 12.75 9.12
C HIS A 36 4.41 13.65 9.52
N LEU A 37 3.88 14.46 8.59
CA LEU A 37 2.70 15.29 8.87
C LEU A 37 1.52 14.45 9.36
N TRP A 38 1.20 13.37 8.64
CA TRP A 38 0.02 12.56 8.89
C TRP A 38 0.12 11.69 10.15
N ASN A 39 1.29 11.07 10.37
CA ASN A 39 1.47 10.11 11.47
C ASN A 39 1.94 10.77 12.77
N VAL A 40 2.69 11.87 12.70
CA VAL A 40 3.30 12.51 13.87
C VAL A 40 2.60 13.81 14.20
N VAL A 41 2.68 14.81 13.31
CA VAL A 41 2.19 16.18 13.59
C VAL A 41 0.67 16.18 13.89
N ARG A 42 -0.11 15.43 13.10
CA ARG A 42 -1.56 15.24 13.29
C ARG A 42 -1.94 14.67 14.67
N ARG A 43 -1.01 14.02 15.38
CA ARG A 43 -1.25 13.38 16.68
C ARG A 43 -0.80 14.22 17.87
N VAL A 44 -0.09 15.33 17.65
CA VAL A 44 0.45 16.21 18.71
C VAL A 44 -0.66 16.93 19.48
N SER A 45 -1.65 17.51 18.77
CA SER A 45 -2.78 18.19 19.41
C SER A 45 -4.03 18.18 18.52
N PRO A 46 -5.23 18.41 19.08
CA PRO A 46 -6.46 18.53 18.29
C PRO A 46 -6.41 19.69 17.27
N THR A 47 -5.77 20.81 17.61
CA THR A 47 -5.61 21.96 16.70
C THR A 47 -4.72 21.59 15.52
N LEU A 48 -3.56 20.97 15.78
CA LEU A 48 -2.66 20.55 14.70
C LEU A 48 -3.30 19.44 13.86
N ARG A 49 -4.09 18.55 14.46
CA ARG A 49 -4.88 17.56 13.72
C ARG A 49 -5.80 18.22 12.70
N ALA A 50 -6.58 19.22 13.13
CA ALA A 50 -7.48 19.94 12.24
C ALA A 50 -6.72 20.68 11.12
N CYS A 51 -5.59 21.32 11.45
CA CYS A 51 -4.75 22.01 10.47
C CYS A 51 -4.13 21.05 9.45
N VAL A 52 -3.59 19.91 9.88
CA VAL A 52 -3.06 18.87 8.98
C VAL A 52 -4.16 18.31 8.10
N GLU A 53 -5.30 17.91 8.67
CA GLU A 53 -6.42 17.38 7.88
C GLU A 53 -6.94 18.39 6.85
N HIS A 54 -6.96 19.68 7.20
CA HIS A 54 -7.31 20.75 6.28
C HIS A 54 -6.27 20.89 5.15
N ALA A 55 -4.98 20.92 5.49
CA ALA A 55 -3.90 20.98 4.50
C ALA A 55 -3.95 19.80 3.51
N PHE A 56 -4.19 18.58 4.01
CA PHE A 56 -4.39 17.41 3.15
C PHE A 56 -5.60 17.55 2.25
N GLY A 57 -6.75 17.96 2.81
CA GLY A 57 -7.98 18.14 2.06
C GLY A 57 -7.87 19.16 0.91
N GLU A 58 -7.15 20.26 1.12
CA GLU A 58 -7.09 21.37 0.17
C GLU A 58 -5.90 21.30 -0.82
N HIS A 59 -4.77 20.78 -0.36
CA HIS A 59 -3.50 20.83 -1.10
C HIS A 59 -3.04 19.45 -1.57
N PHE A 60 -3.04 18.44 -0.70
CA PHE A 60 -2.41 17.15 -1.02
C PHE A 60 -3.34 16.14 -1.72
N LEU A 61 -4.66 16.19 -1.50
CA LEU A 61 -5.59 15.27 -2.16
C LEU A 61 -5.55 15.36 -3.70
N LYS A 62 -5.20 16.53 -4.24
CA LYS A 62 -5.09 16.77 -5.69
C LYS A 62 -3.87 16.08 -6.32
N GLU A 63 -2.89 15.71 -5.51
CA GLU A 63 -1.67 15.01 -5.91
C GLU A 63 -1.83 13.49 -5.85
N ILE A 64 -3.01 13.00 -5.43
CA ILE A 64 -3.31 11.58 -5.35
C ILE A 64 -3.84 11.11 -6.69
N HIS A 65 -3.25 10.05 -7.20
CA HIS A 65 -3.70 9.33 -8.38
C HIS A 65 -4.10 7.93 -7.98
N ILE A 66 -5.25 7.46 -8.49
CA ILE A 66 -5.63 6.06 -8.36
C ILE A 66 -5.78 5.50 -9.76
N ASP A 67 -4.92 4.55 -10.05
CA ASP A 67 -4.80 3.94 -11.36
C ASP A 67 -5.30 2.51 -11.30
N PHE A 68 -6.40 2.23 -12.01
CA PHE A 68 -6.99 0.90 -12.08
C PHE A 68 -6.43 0.14 -13.29
N GLN A 69 -5.77 -0.98 -13.04
CA GLN A 69 -5.30 -1.87 -14.09
C GLN A 69 -6.38 -2.90 -14.42
N LEU A 70 -6.79 -2.95 -15.70
CA LEU A 70 -7.97 -3.72 -16.14
C LEU A 70 -7.62 -5.01 -16.88
N GLU A 71 -6.44 -5.56 -16.60
CA GLU A 71 -6.04 -6.87 -17.11
C GLU A 71 -6.83 -7.98 -16.41
N LYS A 72 -7.29 -8.96 -17.18
CA LYS A 72 -7.97 -10.15 -16.64
C LYS A 72 -6.96 -11.24 -16.28
N TYR A 73 -5.83 -11.32 -17.00
CA TYR A 73 -4.77 -12.31 -16.84
C TYR A 73 -3.45 -11.77 -17.44
N ASN A 74 -2.31 -12.12 -16.83
CA ASN A 74 -0.93 -11.84 -17.27
C ASN A 74 -0.56 -12.56 -18.59
N LEU A 75 -1.35 -12.40 -19.65
CA LEU A 75 -1.14 -13.07 -20.94
C LEU A 75 -0.33 -12.18 -21.88
N GLY A 76 0.96 -11.95 -21.55
CA GLY A 76 2.10 -11.74 -22.48
C GLY A 76 1.94 -10.88 -23.75
N GLY A 77 0.92 -10.02 -23.85
CA GLY A 77 0.61 -9.26 -25.05
C GLY A 77 1.33 -7.92 -25.10
N LYS A 78 1.85 -7.55 -26.28
CA LYS A 78 2.54 -6.27 -26.54
C LYS A 78 1.61 -5.04 -26.62
N SER A 79 0.30 -5.22 -26.44
CA SER A 79 -0.66 -4.09 -26.49
C SER A 79 -0.61 -3.26 -25.22
N LYS A 80 -0.66 -1.92 -25.34
CA LYS A 80 -0.84 -1.01 -24.20
C LYS A 80 -1.99 -1.52 -23.33
N ARG A 81 -1.68 -1.84 -22.08
CA ARG A 81 -2.63 -2.39 -21.11
C ARG A 81 -3.70 -1.33 -20.81
N PRO A 82 -5.00 -1.67 -20.80
CA PRO A 82 -6.03 -0.71 -20.45
C PRO A 82 -5.92 -0.35 -18.96
N GLU A 83 -5.69 0.93 -18.70
CA GLU A 83 -5.61 1.55 -17.37
C GLU A 83 -6.66 2.66 -17.29
N VAL A 84 -7.31 2.80 -16.14
CA VAL A 84 -8.20 3.93 -15.83
C VAL A 84 -7.56 4.73 -14.70
N SER A 85 -6.96 5.86 -15.05
CA SER A 85 -6.45 6.83 -14.07
C SER A 85 -7.59 7.71 -13.59
N THR A 86 -7.64 7.93 -12.29
CA THR A 86 -8.62 8.81 -11.64
C THR A 86 -7.94 9.86 -10.78
N ARG A 87 -8.51 11.07 -10.78
CA ARG A 87 -8.05 12.21 -9.96
C ARG A 87 -9.17 12.83 -9.17
N LEU A 88 -8.82 13.53 -8.09
CA LEU A 88 -9.77 14.24 -7.25
C LEU A 88 -10.67 15.18 -8.08
N ALA A 89 -11.96 14.89 -8.07
CA ALA A 89 -12.99 15.72 -8.68
C ALA A 89 -13.62 16.67 -7.65
N ARG A 90 -14.01 16.13 -6.49
CA ARG A 90 -14.59 16.91 -5.40
C ARG A 90 -14.41 16.22 -4.06
N ARG A 91 -14.56 16.99 -2.99
CA ARG A 91 -14.64 16.52 -1.61
C ARG A 91 -16.05 16.74 -1.06
N GLY A 92 -16.48 15.83 -0.20
CA GLY A 92 -17.76 15.94 0.48
C GLY A 92 -17.79 17.11 1.45
N LYS A 93 -18.99 17.59 1.73
CA LYS A 93 -19.26 18.69 2.66
C LYS A 93 -20.17 18.19 3.78
N GLY A 94 -20.12 18.88 4.92
CA GLY A 94 -20.97 18.53 6.07
C GLY A 94 -20.69 17.13 6.60
N LYS A 95 -21.68 16.23 6.47
CA LYS A 95 -21.60 14.85 6.96
C LYS A 95 -20.58 14.01 6.20
N ASP A 96 -20.36 14.31 4.92
CA ASP A 96 -19.48 13.52 4.03
C ASP A 96 -18.06 14.11 3.93
N LYS A 97 -17.63 14.92 4.89
CA LYS A 97 -16.30 15.58 4.87
C LYS A 97 -15.11 14.62 4.76
N THR A 98 -15.33 13.34 5.06
CA THR A 98 -14.34 12.26 4.98
C THR A 98 -14.38 11.53 3.63
N VAL A 99 -15.36 11.80 2.79
CA VAL A 99 -15.51 11.18 1.46
C VAL A 99 -14.89 12.09 0.40
N ALA A 100 -14.16 11.48 -0.53
CA ALA A 100 -13.64 12.14 -1.71
C ALA A 100 -14.06 11.38 -2.96
N TRP A 101 -14.40 12.12 -4.02
CA TRP A 101 -14.74 11.58 -5.33
C TRP A 101 -13.56 11.76 -6.27
N PHE A 102 -13.16 10.68 -6.93
CA PHE A 102 -12.13 10.67 -7.95
C PHE A 102 -12.75 10.33 -9.29
N LYS A 103 -12.48 11.14 -10.30
CA LYS A 103 -13.07 11.01 -11.64
C LYS A 103 -12.06 10.47 -12.63
N ASP A 104 -12.56 9.61 -13.51
CA ASP A 104 -11.83 9.08 -14.66
C ASP A 104 -11.35 10.21 -15.59
N GLU A 105 -10.04 10.24 -15.87
CA GLU A 105 -9.38 11.26 -16.69
C GLU A 105 -9.61 11.11 -18.20
N ARG A 106 -10.11 9.96 -18.66
CA ARG A 106 -10.31 9.73 -20.11
C ARG A 106 -11.28 10.76 -20.71
N PRO A 107 -11.11 11.19 -21.97
CA PRO A 107 -12.09 12.06 -22.61
C PRO A 107 -13.43 11.35 -22.73
N ASP A 108 -14.52 12.11 -22.61
CA ASP A 108 -15.85 11.59 -22.88
C ASP A 108 -16.00 11.34 -24.39
N ILE A 109 -16.46 10.14 -24.75
CA ILE A 109 -16.76 9.73 -26.13
C ILE A 109 -17.68 10.74 -26.84
N GLY A 110 -18.56 11.41 -26.10
CA GLY A 110 -19.51 12.39 -26.65
C GLY A 110 -18.88 13.73 -27.06
N SER A 111 -17.65 14.02 -26.63
CA SER A 111 -17.07 15.37 -26.72
C SER A 111 -16.15 15.57 -27.94
N GLU A 112 -15.62 14.50 -28.54
CA GLU A 112 -14.67 14.60 -29.64
C GLU A 112 -15.31 14.25 -31.00
N LYS A 113 -15.34 15.22 -31.92
CA LYS A 113 -15.70 15.02 -33.33
C LYS A 113 -14.64 14.13 -34.00
N GLY A 114 -14.88 12.83 -34.08
CA GLY A 114 -14.03 11.92 -34.86
C GLY A 114 -13.88 10.48 -34.36
N GLN A 115 -14.40 10.13 -33.18
CA GLN A 115 -14.24 8.78 -32.65
C GLN A 115 -15.09 7.75 -33.42
N GLY A 116 -14.43 6.73 -33.96
CA GLY A 116 -15.07 5.68 -34.74
C GLY A 116 -15.87 4.72 -33.84
N LYS A 117 -16.76 3.91 -34.44
CA LYS A 117 -17.56 2.90 -33.72
C LYS A 117 -16.72 1.99 -32.81
N LYS A 118 -15.51 1.64 -33.25
CA LYS A 118 -14.55 0.80 -32.50
C LYS A 118 -14.05 1.47 -31.21
N ASP A 119 -13.82 2.77 -31.22
CA ASP A 119 -13.31 3.50 -30.05
C ASP A 119 -14.39 3.57 -28.96
N ARG A 120 -15.65 3.76 -29.38
CA ARG A 120 -16.82 3.73 -28.47
C ARG A 120 -16.99 2.36 -27.83
N GLU A 121 -16.96 1.30 -28.64
CA GLU A 121 -17.03 -0.09 -28.15
C GLU A 121 -15.89 -0.41 -27.19
N HIS A 122 -14.67 0.02 -27.52
CA HIS A 122 -13.50 -0.15 -26.65
C HIS A 122 -13.70 0.57 -25.31
N TYR A 123 -14.10 1.84 -25.33
CA TYR A 123 -14.34 2.61 -24.11
C TYR A 123 -15.43 1.97 -23.24
N HIS A 124 -16.56 1.56 -23.80
CA HIS A 124 -17.63 0.88 -23.03
C HIS A 124 -17.13 -0.43 -22.42
N LYS A 125 -16.32 -1.20 -23.15
CA LYS A 125 -15.69 -2.42 -22.63
C LYS A 125 -14.75 -2.12 -21.46
N VAL A 126 -13.94 -1.07 -21.57
CA VAL A 126 -13.01 -0.65 -20.49
C VAL A 126 -13.80 -0.17 -19.27
N THR A 127 -14.85 0.64 -19.45
CA THR A 127 -15.69 1.14 -18.36
C THR A 127 -16.45 0.01 -17.65
N ARG A 128 -17.03 -0.95 -18.40
CA ARG A 128 -17.65 -2.14 -17.79
C ARG A 128 -16.65 -2.94 -16.95
N ARG A 129 -15.43 -3.13 -17.45
CA ARG A 129 -14.38 -3.84 -16.69
C ARG A 129 -13.97 -3.10 -15.43
N TRP A 130 -13.88 -1.77 -15.51
CA TRP A 130 -13.56 -0.97 -14.34
C TRP A 130 -14.63 -1.13 -13.25
N GLU A 131 -15.91 -1.08 -13.63
CA GLU A 131 -17.03 -1.36 -12.74
C GLU A 131 -16.96 -2.77 -12.13
N GLU A 132 -16.72 -3.79 -12.95
CA GLU A 132 -16.56 -5.18 -12.49
C GLU A 132 -15.41 -5.32 -11.49
N ASN A 133 -14.27 -4.68 -11.75
CA ASN A 133 -13.10 -4.73 -10.87
C ASN A 133 -13.31 -4.02 -9.54
N VAL A 134 -14.05 -2.90 -9.52
CA VAL A 134 -14.39 -2.18 -8.29
C VAL A 134 -15.41 -2.97 -7.47
N LYS A 135 -16.45 -3.53 -8.10
CA LYS A 135 -17.50 -4.30 -7.42
C LYS A 135 -17.01 -5.64 -6.87
N ASN A 136 -16.10 -6.30 -7.57
CA ASN A 136 -15.52 -7.59 -7.16
C ASN A 136 -14.14 -7.41 -6.52
N TRP A 137 -13.92 -6.28 -5.84
CA TRP A 137 -12.66 -6.01 -5.17
C TRP A 137 -12.37 -7.05 -4.09
N LYS A 138 -11.08 -7.38 -3.95
CA LYS A 138 -10.52 -8.34 -3.02
C LYS A 138 -9.29 -7.74 -2.34
N ALA A 139 -9.11 -7.98 -1.05
CA ALA A 139 -8.02 -7.37 -0.28
C ALA A 139 -6.64 -7.91 -0.69
N GLU A 140 -6.58 -9.19 -1.03
CA GLU A 140 -5.40 -9.91 -1.53
C GLU A 140 -5.00 -9.49 -2.95
N MET A 141 -5.94 -8.98 -3.75
CA MET A 141 -5.70 -8.55 -5.14
C MET A 141 -6.40 -7.21 -5.47
N PRO A 142 -5.91 -6.07 -4.96
CA PRO A 142 -6.39 -4.76 -5.38
C PRO A 142 -6.01 -4.51 -6.84
N ASN A 143 -7.00 -4.31 -7.72
CA ASN A 143 -6.80 -4.03 -9.15
C ASN A 143 -6.41 -2.56 -9.43
N TYR A 144 -5.72 -1.93 -8.49
CA TYR A 144 -5.30 -0.54 -8.58
C TYR A 144 -3.98 -0.29 -7.85
N THR A 145 -3.36 0.84 -8.17
CA THR A 145 -2.28 1.45 -7.42
C THR A 145 -2.66 2.87 -7.02
N ILE A 146 -2.26 3.28 -5.82
CA ILE A 146 -2.38 4.63 -5.30
C ILE A 146 -1.01 5.28 -5.37
N SER A 147 -0.93 6.42 -6.03
CA SER A 147 0.29 7.22 -6.11
C SER A 147 0.10 8.55 -5.36
N ILE A 148 1.03 8.86 -4.46
CA ILE A 148 1.09 10.16 -3.74
C ILE A 148 2.52 10.67 -3.85
N GLY A 149 2.74 11.64 -4.76
CA GLY A 149 4.08 12.07 -5.12
C GLY A 149 4.90 10.91 -5.72
N ASN A 150 6.03 10.57 -5.10
CA ASN A 150 6.88 9.44 -5.51
C ASN A 150 6.57 8.13 -4.76
N LEU A 151 5.54 8.12 -3.90
CA LEU A 151 5.14 6.94 -3.14
C LEU A 151 4.04 6.22 -3.89
N VAL A 152 4.20 4.91 -4.08
CA VAL A 152 3.19 4.05 -4.70
C VAL A 152 2.90 2.89 -3.77
N ASN A 153 1.62 2.59 -3.58
CA ASN A 153 1.17 1.41 -2.84
C ASN A 153 -0.20 0.95 -3.36
N ASP A 154 -0.66 -0.23 -2.94
CA ASP A 154 -1.99 -0.75 -3.28
C ASP A 154 -2.89 -0.87 -2.04
N THR A 155 -2.66 0.02 -1.07
CA THR A 155 -3.43 0.08 0.17
C THR A 155 -4.93 0.16 -0.10
N GLU A 156 -5.71 -0.48 0.77
CA GLU A 156 -7.16 -0.48 0.72
C GLU A 156 -7.76 0.94 0.61
N LEU A 157 -8.83 1.06 -0.20
CA LEU A 157 -9.69 2.23 -0.32
C LEU A 157 -10.98 1.97 0.50
N PRO A 158 -11.07 2.45 1.76
CA PRO A 158 -12.20 2.10 2.62
C PRO A 158 -13.50 2.72 2.12
N GLY A 159 -14.55 1.91 2.00
CA GLY A 159 -15.84 2.35 1.46
C GLY A 159 -15.81 2.62 -0.05
N LEU A 160 -14.89 1.98 -0.79
CA LEU A 160 -14.80 2.11 -2.24
C LEU A 160 -16.14 1.78 -2.92
N SER A 161 -16.65 2.73 -3.68
CA SER A 161 -17.85 2.60 -4.52
C SER A 161 -17.60 3.28 -5.87
N ILE A 162 -18.39 2.90 -6.88
CA ILE A 162 -18.30 3.45 -8.24
C ILE A 162 -19.67 3.93 -8.71
N ASP A 163 -19.69 5.17 -9.23
CA ASP A 163 -20.77 5.71 -10.05
C ASP A 163 -20.30 5.76 -11.50
N VAL A 164 -20.76 4.79 -12.30
CA VAL A 164 -20.40 4.67 -13.71
C VAL A 164 -20.95 5.82 -14.55
N ALA A 165 -22.11 6.38 -14.18
CA ALA A 165 -22.74 7.48 -14.92
C ALA A 165 -21.97 8.78 -14.71
N ALA A 166 -21.58 9.07 -13.46
CA ALA A 166 -20.72 10.21 -13.14
C ALA A 166 -19.25 9.98 -13.53
N ARG A 167 -18.86 8.72 -13.79
CA ARG A 167 -17.48 8.26 -14.04
C ARG A 167 -16.57 8.51 -12.85
N GLU A 168 -17.09 8.27 -11.66
CA GLU A 168 -16.45 8.60 -10.40
C GLU A 168 -16.39 7.38 -9.50
N ILE A 169 -15.31 7.29 -8.72
CA ILE A 169 -15.25 6.44 -7.54
C ILE A 169 -15.28 7.32 -6.29
N GLU A 170 -15.76 6.76 -5.20
CA GLU A 170 -15.77 7.40 -3.90
C GLU A 170 -15.23 6.47 -2.82
N PHE A 171 -14.55 7.03 -1.82
CA PHE A 171 -14.03 6.31 -0.66
C PHE A 171 -13.70 7.29 0.47
N ASP A 172 -13.45 6.76 1.68
CA ASP A 172 -12.97 7.54 2.82
C ASP A 172 -11.48 7.86 2.68
N TRP A 173 -11.19 9.10 2.30
CA TRP A 173 -9.82 9.55 2.05
C TRP A 173 -8.98 9.62 3.32
N LYS A 174 -9.58 9.88 4.49
CA LYS A 174 -8.81 9.97 5.74
C LYS A 174 -8.38 8.59 6.20
N SER A 175 -9.29 7.63 6.13
CA SER A 175 -9.01 6.24 6.47
C SER A 175 -7.99 5.65 5.51
N MET A 176 -8.14 5.90 4.20
CA MET A 176 -7.14 5.53 3.18
C MET A 176 -5.75 6.11 3.51
N LEU A 177 -5.62 7.42 3.75
CA LEU A 177 -4.32 8.03 4.08
C LEU A 177 -3.71 7.47 5.37
N GLN A 178 -4.54 7.16 6.37
CA GLN A 178 -4.08 6.53 7.59
C GLN A 178 -3.51 5.13 7.34
N LEU A 179 -4.14 4.33 6.48
CA LEU A 179 -3.61 3.02 6.09
C LEU A 179 -2.32 3.19 5.25
N PHE A 180 -2.33 4.08 4.26
CA PHE A 180 -1.23 4.29 3.33
C PHE A 180 0.05 4.72 4.04
N PHE A 181 -0.04 5.77 4.87
CA PHE A 181 1.12 6.25 5.62
C PHE A 181 1.51 5.34 6.79
N ARG A 182 0.61 4.51 7.31
CA ARG A 182 0.97 3.48 8.32
C ARG A 182 1.92 2.44 7.72
N GLU A 183 1.68 2.01 6.49
CA GLU A 183 2.57 1.10 5.79
C GLU A 183 3.93 1.74 5.49
N ARG A 184 3.93 3.02 5.08
CA ARG A 184 5.18 3.77 4.87
C ARG A 184 6.03 3.90 6.14
N GLU A 185 5.38 4.20 7.27
CA GLU A 185 6.08 4.29 8.55
C GLU A 185 6.63 2.94 8.99
N ARG A 186 5.88 1.86 8.77
CA ARG A 186 6.36 0.50 9.06
C ARG A 186 7.58 0.12 8.23
N LEU A 187 7.61 0.48 6.95
CA LEU A 187 8.78 0.28 6.10
C LEU A 187 9.99 1.08 6.62
N ARG A 188 9.78 2.32 7.07
CA ARG A 188 10.86 3.15 7.66
C ARG A 188 11.46 2.49 8.91
N VAL A 189 10.63 2.07 9.86
CA VAL A 189 11.08 1.39 11.09
C VAL A 189 11.85 0.11 10.77
N LEU A 190 11.32 -0.72 9.85
CA LEU A 190 11.97 -1.97 9.46
C LEU A 190 13.28 -1.74 8.69
N LYS A 191 13.38 -0.65 7.92
CA LYS A 191 14.63 -0.22 7.29
C LYS A 191 15.69 0.13 8.33
N ASP A 192 15.33 0.90 9.33
CA ASP A 192 16.27 1.29 10.41
C ASP A 192 16.73 0.06 11.20
N GLU A 193 15.80 -0.85 11.54
CA GLU A 193 16.15 -2.13 12.15
C GLU A 193 17.09 -2.97 11.27
N TRP A 194 16.83 -3.02 9.95
CA TRP A 194 17.68 -3.73 9.01
C TRP A 194 19.08 -3.14 8.97
N HIS A 195 19.23 -1.80 8.95
CA HIS A 195 20.53 -1.14 9.01
C HIS A 195 21.29 -1.51 10.29
N ILE A 196 20.62 -1.48 11.45
CA ILE A 196 21.22 -1.85 12.73
C ILE A 196 21.67 -3.33 12.73
N LYS A 197 20.79 -4.24 12.28
CA LYS A 197 21.07 -5.69 12.20
C LYS A 197 22.24 -5.97 11.24
N THR A 198 22.25 -5.33 10.07
CA THR A 198 23.31 -5.44 9.07
C THR A 198 24.64 -4.90 9.59
N ALA A 199 24.66 -3.73 10.24
CA ALA A 199 25.88 -3.19 10.83
C ALA A 199 26.49 -4.14 11.88
N LYS A 200 25.66 -4.70 12.77
CA LYS A 200 26.09 -5.71 13.76
C LYS A 200 26.63 -6.97 13.09
N LYS A 201 25.94 -7.49 12.07
CA LYS A 201 26.36 -8.69 11.32
C LYS A 201 27.70 -8.46 10.59
N MET A 202 27.87 -7.29 9.96
CA MET A 202 29.13 -6.91 9.32
C MET A 202 30.27 -6.76 10.33
N GLN A 203 30.02 -6.20 11.52
CA GLN A 203 31.02 -6.13 12.59
C GLN A 203 31.46 -7.52 13.05
N ALA A 204 30.51 -8.45 13.24
CA ALA A 204 30.81 -9.84 13.61
C ALA A 204 31.61 -10.56 12.52
N ASN A 205 31.23 -10.39 11.25
CA ASN A 205 31.95 -10.93 10.10
C ASN A 205 33.39 -10.41 10.00
N ASN A 206 33.59 -9.11 10.22
CA ASN A 206 34.93 -8.52 10.25
C ASN A 206 35.78 -9.11 11.39
N ALA A 207 35.18 -9.41 12.55
CA ALA A 207 35.89 -10.07 13.65
C ALA A 207 36.27 -11.52 13.31
N ARG A 208 35.39 -12.26 12.62
CA ARG A 208 35.67 -13.63 12.11
C ARG A 208 36.81 -13.63 11.08
N LEU A 209 36.78 -12.70 10.12
CA LEU A 209 37.86 -12.55 9.13
C LEU A 209 39.20 -12.24 9.79
N LYS A 210 39.23 -11.38 10.82
CA LYS A 210 40.45 -11.10 11.60
C LYS A 210 41.01 -12.32 12.32
N LYS A 211 40.15 -13.28 12.67
CA LYS A 211 40.54 -14.57 13.27
C LYS A 211 41.00 -15.62 12.24
N GLY A 212 40.92 -15.30 10.94
CA GLY A 212 41.29 -16.19 9.85
C GLY A 212 40.16 -17.09 9.34
N ASP A 213 38.92 -16.88 9.80
CA ASP A 213 37.77 -17.65 9.32
C ASP A 213 37.45 -17.31 7.86
N LYS A 214 37.07 -18.30 7.06
CA LYS A 214 36.52 -18.09 5.71
C LYS A 214 35.01 -17.85 5.80
N LEU A 215 34.55 -16.72 5.26
CA LEU A 215 33.13 -16.40 5.16
C LEU A 215 32.54 -16.96 3.87
N MET A 216 31.33 -17.50 3.96
CA MET A 216 30.51 -17.93 2.83
C MET A 216 29.65 -16.77 2.32
N PRO A 217 29.14 -16.81 1.07
CA PRO A 217 28.23 -15.78 0.57
C PRO A 217 26.99 -15.55 1.46
N SER A 218 26.45 -16.60 2.08
CA SER A 218 25.33 -16.53 3.02
C SER A 218 25.65 -15.83 4.35
N ASP A 219 26.94 -15.71 4.69
CA ASP A 219 27.37 -14.93 5.85
C ASP A 219 27.19 -13.44 5.63
N TYR A 220 27.04 -12.96 4.39
CA TYR A 220 26.82 -11.55 4.12
C TYR A 220 25.31 -11.21 4.18
N PRO A 221 24.93 -10.04 4.73
CA PRO A 221 23.56 -9.57 4.63
C PRO A 221 23.19 -9.33 3.16
N PRO A 222 21.94 -9.62 2.75
CA PRO A 222 21.48 -9.33 1.39
C PRO A 222 21.51 -7.82 1.13
N PRO A 223 21.62 -7.36 -0.13
CA PRO A 223 21.48 -5.95 -0.47
C PRO A 223 20.15 -5.36 0.00
N TRP A 224 20.11 -4.05 0.26
CA TRP A 224 18.88 -3.36 0.69
C TRP A 224 17.73 -3.57 -0.29
N SER A 225 17.96 -3.56 -1.61
CA SER A 225 16.91 -3.78 -2.61
C SER A 225 16.21 -5.13 -2.45
N THR A 226 16.97 -6.20 -2.18
CA THR A 226 16.41 -7.54 -1.89
C THR A 226 15.67 -7.56 -0.56
N ALA A 227 16.24 -6.95 0.48
CA ALA A 227 15.60 -6.88 1.79
C ALA A 227 14.32 -6.04 1.76
N GLU A 228 14.30 -4.94 1.02
CA GLU A 228 13.15 -4.05 0.85
C GLU A 228 11.98 -4.76 0.17
N ALA A 229 12.25 -5.55 -0.87
CA ALA A 229 11.22 -6.36 -1.54
C ALA A 229 10.54 -7.33 -0.56
N GLU A 230 11.33 -8.06 0.25
CA GLU A 230 10.82 -8.98 1.26
C GLU A 230 10.09 -8.26 2.40
N ILE A 231 10.62 -7.14 2.88
CA ILE A 231 9.97 -6.32 3.92
C ILE A 231 8.62 -5.80 3.42
N ARG A 232 8.51 -5.37 2.15
CA ARG A 232 7.24 -4.90 1.58
C ARG A 232 6.20 -6.03 1.51
N LYS A 233 6.61 -7.25 1.14
CA LYS A 233 5.73 -8.43 1.24
C LYS A 233 5.29 -8.68 2.67
N ASP A 234 6.20 -8.64 3.65
CA ASP A 234 5.85 -8.84 5.07
C ASP A 234 4.85 -7.79 5.58
N ILE A 235 5.00 -6.53 5.17
CA ILE A 235 4.05 -5.44 5.49
C ILE A 235 2.68 -5.75 4.90
N ARG A 236 2.63 -6.13 3.61
CA ARG A 236 1.40 -6.51 2.92
C ARG A 236 0.73 -7.70 3.60
N ARG A 237 1.46 -8.78 3.84
CA ARG A 237 0.95 -10.00 4.48
C ARG A 237 0.38 -9.69 5.86
N ALA A 238 1.03 -8.82 6.63
CA ALA A 238 0.50 -8.39 7.92
C ALA A 238 -0.81 -7.58 7.81
N ARG A 239 -0.97 -6.74 6.76
CA ARG A 239 -2.25 -6.09 6.46
C ARG A 239 -3.33 -7.11 6.11
N LEU A 240 -3.02 -8.08 5.26
CA LEU A 240 -3.98 -9.13 4.89
C LEU A 240 -4.41 -9.96 6.11
N LYS A 241 -3.50 -10.28 7.02
CA LYS A 241 -3.85 -10.95 8.29
C LYS A 241 -4.76 -10.11 9.18
N GLU A 242 -4.59 -8.79 9.20
CA GLU A 242 -5.49 -7.89 9.92
C GLU A 242 -6.90 -7.91 9.30
N HIS A 243 -6.98 -7.91 7.96
CA HIS A 243 -8.24 -7.97 7.21
C HIS A 243 -8.96 -9.31 7.41
N TYR A 244 -8.23 -10.42 7.33
CA TYR A 244 -8.74 -11.79 7.46
C TYR A 244 -8.56 -12.37 8.86
N ARG A 245 -8.55 -11.53 9.89
CA ARG A 245 -8.27 -11.95 11.28
C ARG A 245 -9.20 -13.07 11.79
N ASP A 246 -10.40 -13.16 11.21
CA ASP A 246 -11.45 -14.09 11.59
C ASP A 246 -11.53 -15.30 10.63
N ASP A 247 -10.66 -15.36 9.60
CA ASP A 247 -10.54 -16.45 8.64
C ASP A 247 -9.24 -17.23 8.88
N GLU A 248 -9.35 -18.33 9.62
CA GLU A 248 -8.21 -19.17 9.97
C GLU A 248 -7.52 -19.80 8.74
N GLN A 249 -8.26 -20.10 7.68
CA GLN A 249 -7.71 -20.71 6.47
C GLN A 249 -6.87 -19.68 5.71
N MET A 250 -7.37 -18.45 5.60
CA MET A 250 -6.65 -17.36 4.94
C MET A 250 -5.40 -16.96 5.73
N ILE A 251 -5.48 -16.86 7.05
CA ILE A 251 -4.29 -16.60 7.89
C ILE A 251 -3.24 -17.69 7.68
N TRP A 252 -3.64 -18.96 7.72
CA TRP A 252 -2.75 -20.08 7.45
C TRP A 252 -2.11 -20.00 6.07
N ALA A 253 -2.89 -19.65 5.04
CA ALA A 253 -2.40 -19.54 3.67
C ALA A 253 -1.38 -18.39 3.52
N ILE A 254 -1.64 -17.24 4.15
CA ILE A 254 -0.71 -16.11 4.19
C ILE A 254 0.61 -16.48 4.91
N ASP A 255 0.53 -17.22 6.02
CA ASP A 255 1.71 -17.72 6.74
C ASP A 255 2.52 -18.74 5.90
N SER A 256 1.82 -19.53 5.09
CA SER A 256 2.41 -20.55 4.23
C SER A 256 3.16 -19.99 3.01
N LEU A 257 2.92 -18.73 2.62
CA LEU A 257 3.57 -18.09 1.46
C LEU A 257 5.10 -18.13 1.53
N LYS A 258 5.68 -17.88 2.70
CA LYS A 258 7.14 -17.88 2.89
C LYS A 258 7.76 -19.27 2.65
N HIS A 259 7.06 -20.32 3.06
CA HIS A 259 7.47 -21.70 2.83
C HIS A 259 7.35 -22.09 1.36
N PHE A 260 6.28 -21.63 0.71
CA PHE A 260 6.05 -21.84 -0.72
C PHE A 260 7.16 -21.20 -1.59
N GLU A 261 7.55 -19.96 -1.29
CA GLU A 261 8.64 -19.25 -1.99
C GLU A 261 9.99 -19.96 -1.88
N GLN A 262 10.33 -20.44 -0.68
CA GLN A 262 11.60 -21.10 -0.41
C GLN A 262 11.72 -22.44 -1.16
N TYR A 263 10.62 -23.17 -1.31
CA TYR A 263 10.57 -24.42 -2.07
C TYR A 263 10.81 -24.20 -3.57
N GLY A 264 10.19 -23.17 -4.14
CA GLY A 264 10.41 -22.78 -5.55
C GLY A 264 11.87 -22.35 -5.83
N ALA A 265 12.50 -21.67 -4.87
CA ALA A 265 13.92 -21.30 -4.97
C ALA A 265 14.88 -22.50 -4.85
N ALA A 266 14.57 -23.47 -3.98
CA ALA A 266 15.42 -24.63 -3.73
C ALA A 266 15.41 -25.66 -4.88
N THR A 267 14.30 -25.77 -5.62
CA THR A 267 14.15 -26.72 -6.73
C THR A 267 14.71 -26.22 -8.06
N GLY A 268 15.27 -25.00 -8.11
CA GLY A 268 15.89 -24.43 -9.31
C GLY A 268 14.93 -24.15 -10.47
N ASN A 269 13.62 -24.39 -10.27
CA ASN A 269 12.60 -24.36 -11.31
C ASN A 269 11.56 -23.27 -11.00
N THR A 270 11.96 -22.01 -11.11
CA THR A 270 11.08 -20.84 -10.93
C THR A 270 9.88 -20.79 -11.90
N LYS A 271 9.84 -21.67 -12.90
CA LYS A 271 8.77 -21.75 -13.92
C LYS A 271 7.70 -22.80 -13.65
N GLU A 272 7.95 -23.78 -12.79
CA GLU A 272 6.95 -24.77 -12.41
C GLU A 272 6.51 -24.49 -10.97
N LEU A 273 5.31 -23.91 -10.81
CA LEU A 273 4.60 -23.82 -9.53
C LEU A 273 4.24 -25.24 -9.06
N LYS A 274 5.22 -26.06 -8.72
CA LYS A 274 4.99 -27.39 -8.15
C LYS A 274 4.38 -27.19 -6.77
N LEU A 275 3.23 -27.85 -6.53
CA LEU A 275 2.64 -27.92 -5.20
C LEU A 275 3.71 -28.41 -4.24
N ASN A 276 4.05 -27.59 -3.24
CA ASN A 276 4.93 -28.03 -2.17
C ASN A 276 4.10 -28.98 -1.28
N PRO A 277 4.40 -30.30 -1.23
CA PRO A 277 3.69 -31.23 -0.37
C PRO A 277 3.99 -30.99 1.12
N ASP A 278 5.02 -30.20 1.44
CA ASP A 278 5.52 -29.97 2.80
C ASP A 278 5.03 -28.62 3.38
N LEU A 279 3.93 -28.06 2.88
CA LEU A 279 3.32 -26.90 3.53
C LEU A 279 2.80 -27.31 4.91
N PRO A 280 3.16 -26.58 5.99
CA PRO A 280 2.74 -26.95 7.35
C PRO A 280 1.22 -27.06 7.45
N GLY A 281 0.68 -28.20 7.88
CA GLY A 281 -0.77 -28.38 8.02
C GLY A 281 -1.52 -28.76 6.74
N ALA A 282 -0.83 -28.93 5.60
CA ALA A 282 -1.40 -29.35 4.31
C ALA A 282 -1.22 -30.84 3.98
N GLY A 283 -0.59 -31.63 4.87
CA GLY A 283 -0.38 -33.06 4.70
C GLY A 283 -1.68 -33.86 4.72
N LEU A 284 -1.65 -35.10 4.22
CA LEU A 284 -2.82 -35.98 4.21
C LEU A 284 -3.36 -36.19 5.63
N GLY A 285 -4.62 -35.85 5.86
CA GLY A 285 -5.27 -35.94 7.18
C GLY A 285 -5.06 -34.71 8.08
N GLU A 286 -4.31 -33.71 7.63
CA GLU A 286 -4.16 -32.44 8.32
C GLU A 286 -5.30 -31.46 7.98
N LYS A 287 -5.48 -30.45 8.84
CA LYS A 287 -6.61 -29.51 8.79
C LYS A 287 -6.76 -28.80 7.45
N TRP A 288 -5.66 -28.50 6.77
CA TRP A 288 -5.64 -27.71 5.53
C TRP A 288 -5.32 -28.54 4.29
N PHE A 289 -5.41 -29.87 4.37
CA PHE A 289 -5.31 -30.73 3.21
C PHE A 289 -6.26 -30.26 2.09
N GLY A 290 -5.76 -30.19 0.85
CA GLY A 290 -6.51 -29.68 -0.31
C GLY A 290 -6.58 -28.14 -0.43
N SER A 291 -6.05 -27.39 0.54
CA SER A 291 -6.04 -25.92 0.52
C SER A 291 -4.78 -25.32 -0.12
N VAL A 292 -3.89 -26.14 -0.70
CA VAL A 292 -2.64 -25.67 -1.30
C VAL A 292 -2.86 -24.73 -2.48
N ASN A 293 -3.95 -24.92 -3.24
CA ASN A 293 -4.31 -24.04 -4.35
C ASN A 293 -4.53 -22.59 -3.89
N LEU A 294 -5.08 -22.39 -2.68
CA LEU A 294 -5.25 -21.05 -2.09
C LEU A 294 -3.89 -20.36 -1.90
N VAL A 295 -2.88 -21.08 -1.43
CA VAL A 295 -1.52 -20.53 -1.25
C VAL A 295 -0.90 -20.16 -2.61
N GLN A 296 -1.13 -20.99 -3.63
CA GLN A 296 -0.66 -20.71 -4.99
C GLN A 296 -1.33 -19.47 -5.60
N GLU A 297 -2.65 -19.34 -5.45
CA GLU A 297 -3.40 -18.17 -5.90
C GLU A 297 -2.92 -16.89 -5.19
N LEU A 298 -2.79 -16.92 -3.87
CA LEU A 298 -2.28 -15.79 -3.08
C LEU A 298 -0.86 -15.39 -3.48
N TYR A 299 0.01 -16.35 -3.80
CA TYR A 299 1.36 -16.07 -4.26
C TYR A 299 1.35 -15.33 -5.61
N LEU A 300 0.50 -15.76 -6.55
CA LEU A 300 0.33 -15.09 -7.84
C LEU A 300 -0.25 -13.68 -7.68
N ASP A 301 -1.20 -13.51 -6.78
CA ASP A 301 -1.82 -12.22 -6.47
C ASP A 301 -0.80 -11.26 -5.85
N GLU A 302 -0.01 -11.71 -4.86
CA GLU A 302 1.06 -10.92 -4.26
C GLU A 302 2.09 -10.51 -5.30
N TRP A 303 2.56 -11.44 -6.13
CA TRP A 303 3.51 -11.15 -7.21
C TRP A 303 2.95 -10.11 -8.19
N SER A 304 1.70 -10.27 -8.60
CA SER A 304 0.99 -9.36 -9.50
C SER A 304 0.89 -7.94 -8.91
N CYS A 305 0.53 -7.83 -7.63
CA CYS A 305 0.44 -6.55 -6.93
C CYS A 305 1.81 -5.87 -6.81
N MET A 306 2.84 -6.61 -6.38
CA MET A 306 4.20 -6.09 -6.23
C MET A 306 4.74 -5.60 -7.57
N HIS A 307 4.54 -6.37 -8.64
CA HIS A 307 4.94 -5.99 -9.99
C HIS A 307 4.24 -4.70 -10.47
N ARG A 308 2.93 -4.53 -10.20
CA ARG A 308 2.21 -3.30 -10.53
C ARG A 308 2.79 -2.09 -9.80
N ILE A 309 3.05 -2.21 -8.51
CA ILE A 309 3.63 -1.13 -7.72
C ILE A 309 5.00 -0.75 -8.28
N ASP A 310 5.87 -1.73 -8.51
CA ASP A 310 7.24 -1.47 -8.98
C ASP A 310 7.24 -0.84 -10.37
N THR A 311 6.40 -1.33 -11.29
CA THR A 311 6.21 -0.76 -12.62
C THR A 311 5.76 0.70 -12.54
N LYS A 312 4.80 1.01 -11.64
CA LYS A 312 4.30 2.38 -11.48
C LYS A 312 5.34 3.30 -10.86
N VAL A 313 6.14 2.82 -9.90
CA VAL A 313 7.30 3.57 -9.36
C VAL A 313 8.28 3.90 -10.47
N GLU A 314 8.58 2.97 -11.38
CA GLU A 314 9.46 3.22 -12.51
C GLU A 314 8.89 4.25 -13.50
N HIS A 315 7.60 4.15 -13.82
CA HIS A 315 6.90 5.14 -14.66
C HIS A 315 7.00 6.55 -14.09
N ILE A 316 6.69 6.72 -12.79
CA ILE A 316 6.80 8.02 -12.11
C ILE A 316 8.25 8.53 -12.14
N ARG A 317 9.24 7.67 -11.92
CA ARG A 317 10.66 8.06 -11.94
C ARG A 317 11.11 8.50 -13.34
N ASN A 318 10.57 7.87 -14.38
CA ASN A 318 10.94 8.15 -15.77
C ASN A 318 10.13 9.31 -16.38
N GLY A 319 9.15 9.88 -15.66
CA GLY A 319 8.30 10.97 -16.13
C GLY A 319 7.32 10.56 -17.24
N THR A 320 6.99 9.27 -17.31
CA THR A 320 6.07 8.64 -18.27
C THR A 320 4.81 8.17 -17.58
#